data_AF-A0A9X1VRQ5-F1
#
_entry.id   AF-A0A9X1VRQ5-F1
#
_cell.length_a   1.000
_cell.length_b   1.000
_cell.length_c   1.000
_cell.angle_alpha   90.00
_cell.angle_beta   90.00
_cell.angle_gamma   90.00
#
_symmetry.space_group_name_H-M   'P 1'
#
loop_
_entity.id
_entity.type
_entity.pdbx_description
1 polymer ?
#
loop_
_entity_poly.entity_id
_entity_poly.type
_entity_poly.pdbx_seq_one_letter_code
_entity_poly.pdbx_strand_id
1 'polypeptide(L)'
;MGKINKTPDFLKMATTLKKDVVRYAAVAGVNFFQDSFQNQGFTDEFYEAWDKRKNDVDPGRNVLVKSSFLLNSIQVFDKNEKRITFGSDAEHAEIHNNGGTIKITITKKARRYFWLMFKVTGATTWKAMALTKKTSITITIPKRQFIGESKTFLKELDTWIITEILKRFKNL
;
A
#
# COMPACT_ATOMS: atom_id res chain seq x y z
N MET A 1 1.87 -2.24 53.88
CA MET A 1 3.06 -1.95 53.03
C MET A 1 3.25 -3.13 52.09
N GLY A 2 2.97 -2.96 50.80
CA GLY A 2 3.11 -4.04 49.82
C GLY A 2 4.56 -4.49 49.75
N LYS A 3 4.80 -5.80 49.85
CA LYS A 3 6.14 -6.38 49.72
C LYS A 3 6.77 -5.90 48.41
N ILE A 4 7.85 -5.13 48.50
CA ILE A 4 8.71 -4.85 47.36
C ILE A 4 9.29 -6.20 46.94
N ASN A 5 8.91 -6.68 45.76
CA ASN A 5 9.42 -7.94 45.25
C ASN A 5 10.91 -7.73 44.97
N LYS A 6 11.80 -8.42 45.70
CA LYS A 6 13.27 -8.26 45.57
C LYS A 6 13.79 -8.74 44.21
N THR A 7 12.99 -9.50 43.46
CA THR A 7 13.33 -10.05 42.16
C THR A 7 12.33 -9.54 41.11
N PRO A 8 12.81 -8.99 39.99
CA PRO A 8 11.95 -8.65 38.86
C PRO A 8 11.15 -9.84 38.32
N ASP A 9 9.92 -9.57 37.89
CA ASP A 9 9.08 -10.56 37.19
C ASP A 9 9.38 -10.53 35.69
N PHE A 10 10.41 -11.28 35.29
CA PHE A 10 10.85 -11.38 33.90
C PHE A 10 9.80 -12.00 32.97
N LEU A 11 8.96 -12.91 33.48
CA LEU A 11 7.91 -13.57 32.68
C LEU A 11 6.82 -12.58 32.31
N LYS A 12 6.37 -11.77 33.27
CA LYS A 12 5.41 -10.69 33.01
C LYS A 12 5.99 -9.65 32.06
N MET A 13 7.28 -9.30 32.23
CA MET A 13 7.96 -8.37 31.32
C MET A 13 7.98 -8.91 29.88
N ALA A 14 8.37 -10.17 29.68
CA ALA A 14 8.46 -10.78 28.36
C ALA A 14 7.09 -10.93 27.68
N THR A 15 6.07 -11.37 28.42
CA THR A 15 4.70 -11.50 27.88
C THR A 15 4.10 -10.14 27.50
N THR A 16 4.38 -9.09 28.28
CA THR A 16 3.97 -7.72 27.96
C THR A 16 4.71 -7.22 26.72
N LEU A 17 6.02 -7.42 26.66
CA LEU A 17 6.84 -7.03 25.51
C LEU A 17 6.33 -7.65 24.21
N LYS A 18 6.02 -8.96 24.20
CA LYS A 18 5.47 -9.63 23.01
C LYS A 18 4.20 -8.94 22.48
N LYS A 19 3.27 -8.58 23.39
CA LYS A 19 2.03 -7.88 23.02
C LYS A 19 2.31 -6.49 22.45
N ASP A 20 3.25 -5.78 23.05
CA ASP A 20 3.63 -4.43 22.62
C ASP A 20 4.34 -4.45 21.26
N VAL A 21 5.24 -5.41 21.04
CA VAL A 21 5.90 -5.64 19.75
C VAL A 21 4.87 -5.89 18.65
N VAL A 22 3.94 -6.81 18.89
CA VAL A 22 2.88 -7.13 17.93
C VAL A 22 1.99 -5.92 17.65
N ARG A 23 1.67 -5.11 18.67
CA ARG A 23 0.89 -3.88 18.51
C ARG A 23 1.64 -2.83 17.70
N TYR A 24 2.91 -2.60 18.02
CA TYR A 24 3.75 -1.62 17.33
C TYR A 24 3.98 -2.03 15.89
N ALA A 25 4.42 -3.26 15.63
CA ALA A 25 4.70 -3.78 14.29
C ALA A 25 3.48 -3.66 13.37
N ALA A 26 2.28 -3.93 13.88
CA ALA A 26 1.04 -3.77 13.13
C ALA A 26 0.79 -2.32 12.68
N VAL A 27 0.99 -1.35 13.56
CA VAL A 27 0.80 0.08 13.23
C VAL A 27 1.93 0.58 12.33
N ALA A 28 3.17 0.26 12.69
CA ALA A 28 4.36 0.66 11.94
C ALA A 28 4.34 0.13 10.50
N GLY A 29 3.92 -1.12 10.30
CA GLY A 29 3.84 -1.71 8.95
C GLY A 29 2.78 -1.06 8.08
N VAL A 30 1.59 -0.77 8.61
CA VAL A 30 0.56 -0.04 7.87
C VAL A 30 1.06 1.35 7.48
N ASN A 31 1.65 2.08 8.43
CA ASN A 31 2.21 3.41 8.16
C ASN A 31 3.30 3.34 7.08
N PHE A 32 4.24 2.39 7.19
CA PHE A 32 5.33 2.20 6.23
C PHE A 32 4.82 2.01 4.80
N PHE A 33 3.80 1.17 4.62
CA PHE A 33 3.19 0.95 3.29
C PHE A 33 2.37 2.15 2.82
N GLN A 34 1.68 2.86 3.72
CA GLN A 34 0.96 4.09 3.39
C GLN A 34 1.91 5.23 3.00
N ASP A 35 3.08 5.32 3.63
CA ASP A 35 4.10 6.33 3.32
C ASP A 35 4.62 6.21 1.89
N SER A 36 4.55 5.01 1.28
CA SER A 36 4.88 4.82 -0.13
C SER A 36 4.06 5.71 -1.07
N PHE A 37 2.81 6.05 -0.71
CA PHE A 37 1.95 6.94 -1.50
C PHE A 37 2.33 8.41 -1.35
N GLN A 38 2.86 8.80 -0.20
CA GLN A 38 3.37 10.15 0.03
C GLN A 38 4.72 10.35 -0.66
N ASN A 39 5.60 9.36 -0.52
CA ASN A 39 6.93 9.35 -1.14
C ASN A 39 6.86 9.10 -2.66
N GLN A 40 5.77 8.50 -3.14
CA GLN A 40 5.57 8.08 -4.53
C GLN A 40 6.59 7.03 -4.98
N GLY A 41 6.87 6.06 -4.11
CA GLY A 41 7.85 5.02 -4.33
C GLY A 41 7.86 3.99 -3.20
N PHE A 42 8.48 2.85 -3.43
CA PHE A 42 8.66 1.80 -2.44
C PHE A 42 10.09 1.76 -1.94
N THR A 43 10.28 1.57 -0.64
CA THR A 43 11.62 1.41 -0.05
C THR A 43 11.81 -0.04 0.40
N ASP A 44 12.57 -0.83 -0.35
CA ASP A 44 13.04 -2.15 0.11
C ASP A 44 14.46 -2.01 0.69
N GLU A 45 15.48 -2.51 0.00
CA GLU A 45 16.89 -2.22 0.30
C GLU A 45 17.29 -0.87 -0.30
N PHE A 46 16.68 -0.54 -1.42
CA PHE A 46 16.81 0.74 -2.12
C PHE A 46 15.44 1.35 -2.34
N TYR A 47 15.44 2.67 -2.56
CA TYR A 47 14.24 3.41 -2.89
C TYR A 47 13.95 3.30 -4.41
N GLU A 48 12.78 2.78 -4.75
CA GLU A 48 12.27 2.68 -6.11
C GLU A 48 11.10 3.64 -6.31
N ALA A 49 11.33 4.75 -7.00
CA ALA A 49 10.29 5.71 -7.34
C ALA A 49 9.30 5.15 -8.37
N TRP A 50 8.01 5.47 -8.22
CA TRP A 50 6.97 5.09 -9.17
C TRP A 50 7.05 5.88 -10.47
N ASP A 51 6.66 5.21 -11.56
CA ASP A 51 6.47 5.86 -12.85
C ASP A 51 5.42 6.99 -12.76
N LYS A 52 5.86 8.18 -13.20
CA LYS A 52 5.02 9.36 -13.32
C LYS A 52 3.84 9.13 -14.28
N ARG A 53 2.77 9.90 -14.12
CA ARG A 53 1.64 9.89 -15.06
C ARG A 53 2.11 10.34 -16.43
N LYS A 54 1.74 9.59 -17.47
CA LYS A 54 2.07 9.96 -18.87
C LYS A 54 1.40 11.28 -19.28
N ASN A 55 0.16 11.49 -18.84
CA ASN A 55 -0.58 12.73 -19.02
C ASN A 55 -0.97 13.26 -17.63
N ASP A 56 -0.51 14.45 -17.28
CA ASP A 56 -0.79 15.04 -15.97
C ASP A 56 -2.01 15.95 -16.05
N VAL A 57 -3.19 15.33 -15.94
CA VAL A 57 -4.48 16.05 -15.93
C VAL A 57 -4.77 16.74 -14.60
N ASP A 58 -3.91 16.53 -13.58
CA ASP A 58 -4.10 17.04 -12.23
C ASP A 58 -2.73 17.35 -11.58
N PRO A 59 -2.11 18.47 -11.98
CA PRO A 59 -0.75 18.81 -11.57
C PRO A 59 -0.60 18.94 -10.06
N GLY A 60 0.48 18.39 -9.52
CA GLY A 60 0.83 18.48 -8.10
C GLY A 60 0.21 17.40 -7.20
N ARG A 61 -0.82 16.67 -7.65
CA ARG A 61 -1.39 15.57 -6.86
C ARG A 61 -0.55 14.30 -6.96
N ASN A 62 -0.30 13.62 -5.84
CA ASN A 62 0.47 12.37 -5.85
C ASN A 62 -0.17 11.26 -6.70
N VAL A 63 0.67 10.38 -7.21
CA VAL A 63 0.24 9.20 -7.97
C VAL A 63 -0.52 8.23 -7.05
N LEU A 64 -1.57 7.58 -7.58
CA LEU A 64 -2.52 6.70 -6.84
C LEU A 64 -3.32 7.36 -5.70
N VAL A 65 -3.18 8.67 -5.45
CA VAL A 65 -3.90 9.40 -4.41
C VAL A 65 -4.96 10.31 -5.06
N LYS A 66 -6.13 9.76 -5.44
CA LYS A 66 -7.29 10.56 -5.91
C LYS A 66 -8.31 10.76 -4.80
N SER A 67 -8.94 9.66 -4.39
CA SER A 67 -9.83 9.60 -3.22
C SER A 67 -9.14 9.00 -1.99
N SER A 68 -7.85 8.69 -2.10
CA SER A 68 -7.07 7.92 -1.12
C SER A 68 -7.63 6.54 -0.79
N PHE A 69 -8.57 6.01 -1.59
CA PHE A 69 -9.18 4.70 -1.35
C PHE A 69 -8.15 3.57 -1.25
N LEU A 70 -7.22 3.49 -2.21
CA LEU A 70 -6.17 2.46 -2.22
C LEU A 70 -5.14 2.62 -1.08
N LEU A 71 -4.93 3.84 -0.59
CA LEU A 71 -4.07 4.08 0.56
C LEU A 71 -4.76 3.59 1.84
N ASN A 72 -6.04 3.94 1.99
CA ASN A 72 -6.84 3.61 3.17
C ASN A 72 -7.25 2.13 3.23
N SER A 73 -7.21 1.41 2.11
CA SER A 73 -7.49 -0.04 2.06
C SER A 73 -6.39 -0.89 2.67
N ILE A 74 -5.20 -0.32 2.91
CA ILE A 74 -4.07 -1.02 3.50
C ILE A 74 -4.33 -1.23 4.99
N GLN A 75 -4.39 -2.48 5.40
CA GLN A 75 -4.69 -2.86 6.77
C GLN A 75 -4.02 -4.18 7.16
N VAL A 76 -4.12 -4.51 8.44
CA VAL A 76 -3.68 -5.79 8.98
C VAL A 76 -4.83 -6.79 8.89
N PHE A 77 -4.65 -7.88 8.15
CA PHE A 77 -5.66 -8.93 8.00
C PHE A 77 -5.61 -9.97 9.10
N ASP A 78 -4.40 -10.40 9.48
CA ASP A 78 -4.18 -11.37 10.55
C ASP A 78 -3.04 -10.89 11.43
N LYS A 79 -3.18 -11.11 12.75
CA LYS A 79 -2.18 -10.71 13.73
C LYS A 79 -2.15 -11.70 14.88
N ASN A 80 -1.05 -12.42 15.00
CA ASN A 80 -0.74 -13.26 16.14
C ASN A 80 0.69 -12.98 16.64
N GLU A 81 1.11 -13.65 17.72
CA GLU A 81 2.43 -13.43 18.31
C GLU A 81 3.61 -13.80 17.40
N LYS A 82 3.37 -14.58 16.35
CA LYS A 82 4.42 -15.10 15.45
C LYS A 82 4.39 -14.45 14.07
N ARG A 83 3.24 -13.95 13.63
CA ARG A 83 3.02 -13.45 12.28
C ARG A 83 2.00 -12.31 12.26
N ILE A 84 2.30 -11.32 11.43
CA ILE A 84 1.38 -10.25 11.05
C ILE A 84 1.26 -10.30 9.53
N THR A 85 0.04 -10.29 9.04
CA THR A 85 -0.26 -10.28 7.60
C THR A 85 -0.85 -8.93 7.24
N PHE A 86 -0.14 -8.22 6.37
CA PHE A 86 -0.60 -6.96 5.79
C PHE A 86 -1.22 -7.23 4.43
N GLY A 87 -2.23 -6.45 4.08
CA GLY A 87 -2.90 -6.58 2.81
C GLY A 87 -3.70 -5.34 2.45
N SER A 88 -4.33 -5.38 1.28
CA SER A 88 -5.24 -4.36 0.79
C SER A 88 -6.53 -5.03 0.38
N ASP A 89 -7.68 -4.48 0.79
CA ASP A 89 -9.00 -4.98 0.39
C ASP A 89 -9.51 -4.37 -0.93
N ALA A 90 -8.72 -3.50 -1.56
CA ALA A 90 -9.05 -2.92 -2.84
C ALA A 90 -8.87 -3.92 -3.99
N GLU A 91 -9.92 -4.16 -4.77
CA GLU A 91 -9.95 -5.11 -5.91
C GLU A 91 -8.82 -4.91 -6.92
N HIS A 92 -8.38 -3.66 -7.12
CA HIS A 92 -7.36 -3.26 -8.09
C HIS A 92 -5.97 -3.06 -7.44
N ALA A 93 -5.79 -3.42 -6.16
CA ALA A 93 -4.54 -3.26 -5.44
C ALA A 93 -3.39 -4.03 -6.10
N GLU A 94 -3.64 -5.30 -6.42
CA GLU A 94 -2.61 -6.20 -6.96
C GLU A 94 -2.03 -5.68 -8.28
N ILE A 95 -2.90 -5.28 -9.22
CA ILE A 95 -2.43 -4.80 -10.53
C ILE A 95 -1.70 -3.46 -10.45
N HIS A 96 -1.97 -2.64 -9.44
CA HIS A 96 -1.16 -1.47 -9.18
C HIS A 96 0.18 -1.82 -8.55
N ASN A 97 0.19 -2.72 -7.56
CA ASN A 97 1.40 -3.11 -6.85
C ASN A 97 2.42 -3.79 -7.77
N ASN A 98 1.94 -4.75 -8.57
CA ASN A 98 2.79 -5.60 -9.39
C ASN A 98 2.93 -5.08 -10.84
N GLY A 99 2.06 -4.14 -11.24
CA GLY A 99 1.87 -3.81 -12.64
C GLY A 99 1.15 -4.93 -13.39
N GLY A 100 0.79 -4.67 -14.63
CA GLY A 100 0.15 -5.69 -15.44
C GLY A 100 -0.52 -5.15 -16.68
N THR A 101 -1.25 -6.03 -17.36
CA THR A 101 -1.96 -5.69 -18.57
C THR A 101 -3.39 -6.20 -18.50
N ILE A 102 -4.36 -5.30 -18.73
CA ILE A 102 -5.79 -5.63 -18.79
C ILE A 102 -6.23 -5.61 -20.25
N LYS A 103 -6.94 -6.64 -20.68
CA LYS A 103 -7.61 -6.67 -21.98
C LYS A 103 -9.10 -6.44 -21.80
N ILE A 104 -9.61 -5.31 -22.30
CA ILE A 104 -11.01 -4.92 -22.21
C ILE A 104 -11.69 -5.09 -23.57
N THR A 105 -12.80 -5.81 -23.60
CA THR A 105 -13.59 -5.99 -24.83
C THR A 105 -14.42 -4.75 -25.13
N ILE A 106 -14.37 -4.26 -26.37
CA ILE A 106 -15.18 -3.13 -26.83
C ILE A 106 -16.59 -3.64 -27.16
N THR A 107 -17.52 -3.42 -26.24
CA THR A 107 -18.93 -3.78 -26.42
C THR A 107 -19.69 -2.78 -27.29
N LYS A 108 -20.85 -3.17 -27.83
CA LYS A 108 -21.76 -2.24 -28.52
C LYS A 108 -22.18 -1.08 -27.61
N LYS A 109 -22.39 -1.34 -26.31
CA LYS A 109 -22.70 -0.31 -25.29
C LYS A 109 -21.54 0.68 -25.13
N ALA A 110 -20.29 0.21 -25.08
CA ALA A 110 -19.11 1.07 -25.02
C ALA A 110 -19.01 1.99 -26.26
N ARG A 111 -19.26 1.47 -27.47
CA ARG A 111 -19.27 2.29 -28.69
C ARG A 111 -20.33 3.39 -28.67
N ARG A 112 -21.54 3.08 -28.20
CA ARG A 112 -22.61 4.08 -28.00
C ARG A 112 -22.17 5.16 -27.00
N TYR A 113 -21.53 4.75 -25.91
CA TYR A 113 -20.97 5.68 -24.94
C TYR A 113 -19.87 6.57 -25.54
N PHE A 114 -18.96 6.03 -26.34
CA PHE A 114 -17.94 6.84 -27.02
C PHE A 114 -18.57 7.88 -27.97
N TRP A 115 -19.64 7.53 -28.68
CA TRP A 115 -20.39 8.51 -29.48
C TRP A 115 -21.03 9.60 -28.62
N LEU A 116 -21.65 9.23 -27.49
CA LEU A 116 -22.21 10.19 -26.54
C LEU A 116 -21.12 11.15 -26.03
N MET A 117 -19.97 10.62 -25.60
CA MET A 117 -18.85 11.44 -25.12
C MET A 117 -18.30 12.37 -26.20
N PHE A 118 -18.22 11.93 -27.46
CA PHE A 118 -17.85 12.81 -28.56
C PHE A 118 -18.86 13.96 -28.75
N LYS A 119 -20.17 13.66 -28.67
CA LYS A 119 -21.21 14.70 -28.78
C LYS A 119 -21.15 15.71 -27.63
N VAL A 120 -20.84 15.26 -26.41
CA VAL A 120 -20.76 16.12 -25.22
C VAL A 120 -19.46 16.94 -25.20
N THR A 121 -18.32 16.33 -25.51
CA THR A 121 -16.99 16.97 -25.32
C THR A 121 -16.37 17.52 -26.60
N GLY A 122 -16.83 17.11 -27.78
CA GLY A 122 -16.20 17.42 -29.06
C GLY A 122 -14.84 16.75 -29.30
N ALA A 123 -14.29 16.02 -28.32
CA ALA A 123 -12.93 15.47 -28.41
C ALA A 123 -12.86 14.32 -29.42
N THR A 124 -12.00 14.48 -30.43
CA THR A 124 -11.87 13.56 -31.58
C THR A 124 -11.41 12.15 -31.18
N THR A 125 -10.76 12.00 -30.03
CA THR A 125 -10.36 10.70 -29.46
C THR A 125 -11.56 9.79 -29.22
N TRP A 126 -12.68 10.32 -28.73
CA TRP A 126 -13.92 9.56 -28.53
C TRP A 126 -14.52 9.09 -29.85
N LYS A 127 -14.51 9.95 -30.88
CA LYS A 127 -14.97 9.58 -32.23
C LYS A 127 -14.12 8.45 -32.81
N ALA A 128 -12.79 8.54 -32.68
CA ALA A 128 -11.87 7.49 -33.12
C ALA A 128 -12.11 6.16 -32.38
N MET A 129 -12.33 6.21 -31.06
CA MET A 129 -12.68 5.02 -30.26
C MET A 129 -14.02 4.42 -30.66
N ALA A 130 -15.03 5.23 -30.99
CA ALA A 130 -16.34 4.74 -31.44
C ALA A 130 -16.26 3.98 -32.77
N LEU A 131 -15.44 4.49 -33.69
CA LEU A 131 -15.26 3.97 -35.05
C LEU A 131 -14.22 2.85 -35.16
N THR A 132 -13.46 2.57 -34.10
CA THR A 132 -12.36 1.59 -34.17
C THR A 132 -12.85 0.20 -34.59
N LYS A 133 -12.14 -0.47 -35.51
CA LYS A 133 -12.47 -1.86 -35.88
C LYS A 133 -12.02 -2.88 -34.83
N LYS A 134 -11.19 -2.47 -33.86
CA LYS A 134 -10.71 -3.36 -32.79
C LYS A 134 -11.87 -3.88 -31.96
N THR A 135 -11.80 -5.15 -31.56
CA THR A 135 -12.79 -5.80 -30.68
C THR A 135 -12.39 -5.72 -29.21
N SER A 136 -11.11 -5.42 -28.92
CA SER A 136 -10.59 -5.25 -27.56
C SER A 136 -9.48 -4.19 -27.51
N ILE A 137 -9.27 -3.63 -26.32
CA ILE A 137 -8.21 -2.67 -26.00
C ILE A 137 -7.36 -3.30 -24.91
N THR A 138 -6.05 -3.25 -25.11
CA THR A 138 -5.07 -3.68 -24.13
C THR A 138 -4.54 -2.44 -23.40
N ILE A 139 -4.64 -2.43 -22.07
CA ILE A 139 -4.15 -1.35 -21.21
C ILE A 139 -3.02 -1.89 -20.36
N THR A 140 -1.85 -1.30 -20.48
CA THR A 140 -0.69 -1.59 -19.62
C THR A 140 -0.67 -0.64 -18.44
N ILE A 141 -0.66 -1.21 -17.23
CA ILE A 141 -0.55 -0.50 -15.96
C ILE A 141 0.89 -0.70 -15.46
N PRO A 142 1.67 0.38 -15.26
CA PRO A 142 3.03 0.24 -14.74
C PRO A 142 3.00 -0.18 -13.28
N LYS A 143 4.06 -0.88 -12.87
CA LYS A 143 4.28 -1.34 -11.50
C LYS A 143 4.45 -0.13 -10.57
N ARG A 144 3.67 -0.09 -9.49
CA ARG A 144 3.74 0.91 -8.43
C ARG A 144 3.62 0.19 -7.11
N GLN A 145 4.72 -0.45 -6.73
CA GLN A 145 4.76 -1.25 -5.51
C GLN A 145 4.56 -0.35 -4.30
N PHE A 146 3.64 -0.70 -3.43
CA PHE A 146 3.39 -0.01 -2.16
C PHE A 146 3.37 -1.00 -0.98
N ILE A 147 3.26 -2.29 -1.27
CA ILE A 147 3.29 -3.36 -0.29
C ILE A 147 4.17 -4.51 -0.80
N GLY A 148 4.96 -5.09 0.09
CA GLY A 148 5.88 -6.17 -0.21
C GLY A 148 6.90 -6.37 0.91
N GLU A 149 7.82 -7.31 0.72
CA GLU A 149 8.96 -7.48 1.62
C GLU A 149 9.85 -6.24 1.56
N SER A 150 10.29 -5.77 2.73
CA SER A 150 11.20 -4.62 2.84
C SER A 150 12.25 -4.87 3.90
N LYS A 151 13.52 -4.93 3.49
CA LYS A 151 14.66 -5.04 4.42
C LYS A 151 14.78 -3.80 5.29
N THR A 152 14.48 -2.62 4.75
CA THR A 152 14.50 -1.36 5.51
C THR A 152 13.48 -1.39 6.64
N PHE A 153 12.24 -1.75 6.34
CA PHE A 153 11.18 -1.86 7.34
C PHE A 153 11.54 -2.88 8.46
N LEU A 154 12.03 -4.06 8.09
CA LEU A 154 12.43 -5.07 9.07
C LEU A 154 13.56 -4.57 9.97
N LYS A 155 14.55 -3.86 9.42
CA LYS A 155 15.64 -3.27 10.20
C LYS A 155 15.17 -2.19 11.16
N GLU A 156 14.22 -1.34 10.72
CA GLU A 156 13.60 -0.33 11.59
C GLU A 156 12.83 -0.97 12.74
N LEU A 157 12.09 -2.05 12.44
CA LEU A 157 11.37 -2.82 13.44
C LEU A 157 12.32 -3.48 14.45
N ASP A 158 13.38 -4.13 13.99
CA ASP A 158 14.39 -4.77 14.84
C ASP A 158 15.06 -3.75 15.78
N THR A 159 15.43 -2.59 15.24
CA THR A 159 16.03 -1.49 16.01
C THR A 159 15.09 -1.02 17.11
N TRP A 160 13.80 -0.85 16.79
CA TRP A 160 12.79 -0.47 17.77
C TRP A 160 12.62 -1.55 18.85
N ILE A 161 12.53 -2.82 18.47
CA ILE A 161 12.39 -3.95 19.40
C ILE A 161 13.57 -4.00 20.38
N ILE A 162 14.81 -3.92 19.87
CA ILE A 162 16.02 -3.93 20.69
C ILE A 162 16.01 -2.76 21.68
N THR A 163 15.64 -1.57 21.21
CA THR A 163 15.57 -0.36 22.05
C THR A 163 14.54 -0.54 23.17
N GLU A 164 13.38 -1.09 22.87
CA GLU A 164 12.31 -1.34 23.85
C GLU A 164 12.71 -2.42 24.87
N ILE A 165 13.45 -3.45 24.43
CA ILE A 165 14.06 -4.44 25.34
C ILE A 165 15.01 -3.74 26.31
N LEU A 166 16.01 -3.01 25.79
CA LEU A 166 17.03 -2.34 26.61
C LEU A 166 16.42 -1.36 27.61
N LYS A 167 15.39 -0.61 27.18
CA LYS A 167 14.66 0.32 28.04
C LYS A 167 14.00 -0.38 29.23
N ARG A 168 13.42 -1.56 29.04
CA ARG A 168 12.78 -2.33 30.12
C ARG A 168 13.81 -2.86 31.11
N PHE A 169 14.91 -3.40 30.60
CA PHE A 169 16.01 -3.90 31.44
C PHE A 169 16.69 -2.79 32.25
N LYS A 170 16.76 -1.56 31.73
CA LYS A 170 17.28 -0.40 32.47
C LYS A 170 16.38 0.02 33.65
N ASN A 171 15.10 -0.32 33.60
CA ASN A 171 14.12 0.03 34.63
C ASN A 171 13.89 -1.11 35.66
N LEU A 172 14.70 -2.17 35.59
CA LEU A 172 14.75 -3.25 36.58
C LEU A 172 15.71 -2.89 37.70
#